data_AF-A0ABD3TW23-F1
#
_entry.id   AF-A0ABD3TW23-F1
#
_cell.length_a   1.000
_cell.length_b   1.000
_cell.length_c   1.000
_cell.angle_alpha   90.00
_cell.angle_beta   90.00
_cell.angle_gamma   90.00
#
_symmetry.space_group_name_H-M   'P 1'
#
loop_
_entity.id
_entity.type
_entity.pdbx_description
1 polymer ?
#
loop_
_entity_poly.entity_id
_entity_poly.type
_entity_poly.pdbx_seq_one_letter_code
_entity_poly.pdbx_strand_id
1 'polypeptide(L)'
;MSRSGPVLTRPLTGLLAGSSLARTKLNVKPSRVNFKPTNYSNTTSQWDLYGSDAPSPYNPLQSKFFETFAAPFTKRGLLLNSEATGDVLPIVKGPQLPPKLGPRGKI
;
A
#
# COMPACT_ATOMS: atom_id res chain seq x y z
N MET A 1 -56.57 -2.52 -70.34
CA MET A 1 -55.77 -3.60 -70.97
C MET A 1 -54.61 -3.93 -70.05
N SER A 2 -54.67 -5.10 -69.44
CA SER A 2 -53.70 -5.66 -68.50
C SER A 2 -52.43 -6.10 -69.23
N ARG A 3 -51.24 -5.86 -68.66
CA ARG A 3 -49.99 -6.52 -69.07
C ARG A 3 -49.30 -7.07 -67.83
N SER A 4 -49.50 -8.35 -67.62
CA SER A 4 -48.79 -9.23 -66.69
C SER A 4 -47.36 -9.47 -67.18
N GLY A 5 -46.36 -9.21 -66.34
CA GLY A 5 -44.98 -9.70 -66.50
C GLY A 5 -44.70 -10.83 -65.51
N PRO A 6 -43.95 -11.88 -65.87
CA PRO A 6 -43.74 -13.05 -65.02
C PRO A 6 -42.74 -12.81 -63.88
N VAL A 7 -43.12 -13.22 -62.68
CA VAL A 7 -42.29 -13.29 -61.47
C VAL A 7 -41.36 -14.49 -61.56
N LEU A 8 -40.04 -14.26 -61.55
CA LEU A 8 -39.04 -15.32 -61.58
C LEU A 8 -38.67 -15.74 -60.15
N THR A 9 -39.27 -16.83 -59.68
CA THR A 9 -38.92 -17.52 -58.43
C THR A 9 -37.60 -18.27 -58.60
N ARG A 10 -36.56 -17.94 -57.82
CA ARG A 10 -35.36 -18.79 -57.70
C ARG A 10 -35.49 -19.68 -56.45
N PRO A 11 -35.23 -21.00 -56.56
CA PRO A 11 -35.46 -21.94 -55.48
C PRO A 11 -34.44 -21.79 -54.34
N LEU A 12 -34.94 -21.89 -53.11
CA LEU A 12 -34.19 -22.19 -51.90
C LEU A 12 -33.70 -23.63 -51.97
N THR A 13 -32.43 -23.83 -52.31
CA THR A 13 -31.77 -25.14 -52.31
C THR A 13 -30.73 -25.23 -51.20
N GLY A 14 -30.92 -26.17 -50.28
CA GLY A 14 -29.82 -26.96 -49.71
C GLY A 14 -29.31 -26.52 -48.34
N LEU A 15 -29.92 -27.09 -47.29
CA LEU A 15 -29.33 -27.30 -45.98
C LEU A 15 -28.21 -28.37 -46.06
N LEU A 16 -27.17 -28.25 -45.21
CA LEU A 16 -26.11 -29.23 -44.85
C LEU A 16 -25.10 -29.66 -45.93
N ALA A 17 -23.84 -29.23 -45.76
CA ALA A 17 -22.67 -30.12 -45.71
C ALA A 17 -21.39 -29.32 -45.45
N GLY A 18 -20.68 -29.62 -44.36
CA GLY A 18 -19.27 -29.26 -44.21
C GLY A 18 -18.94 -28.16 -43.21
N SER A 19 -19.37 -28.29 -41.95
CA SER A 19 -18.66 -27.63 -40.84
C SER A 19 -17.28 -28.26 -40.68
N SER A 20 -16.32 -27.82 -41.49
CA SER A 20 -14.92 -28.21 -41.37
C SER A 20 -14.32 -27.51 -40.14
N LEU A 21 -14.14 -28.26 -39.05
CA LEU A 21 -13.24 -27.89 -37.94
C LEU A 21 -11.79 -28.07 -38.41
N ALA A 22 -11.41 -27.40 -39.50
CA ALA A 22 -10.04 -27.35 -39.98
C ALA A 22 -9.22 -26.51 -39.00
N ARG A 23 -8.72 -27.18 -37.97
CA ARG A 23 -7.43 -26.88 -37.32
C ARG A 23 -7.28 -25.42 -36.87
N THR A 24 -8.20 -24.92 -36.06
CA THR A 24 -7.85 -23.82 -35.15
C THR A 24 -6.87 -24.37 -34.12
N LYS A 25 -5.58 -24.15 -34.35
CA LYS A 25 -4.53 -24.37 -33.34
C LYS A 25 -4.92 -23.55 -32.11
N LEU A 26 -5.41 -24.21 -31.07
CA LEU A 26 -5.59 -23.58 -29.76
C LEU A 26 -4.20 -23.17 -29.27
N ASN A 27 -3.88 -21.88 -29.35
CA ASN A 27 -2.65 -21.33 -28.78
C ASN A 27 -2.80 -21.33 -27.26
N VAL A 28 -2.50 -22.47 -26.64
CA VAL A 28 -2.39 -22.55 -25.19
C VAL A 28 -1.05 -21.94 -24.80
N LYS A 29 -1.07 -20.62 -24.52
CA LYS A 29 0.05 -19.96 -23.87
C LYS A 29 0.26 -20.64 -22.50
N PRO A 30 1.45 -21.18 -22.19
CA PRO A 30 1.70 -21.68 -20.84
C PRO A 30 1.59 -20.50 -19.86
N SER A 31 0.55 -20.48 -19.04
CA SER A 31 0.27 -19.40 -18.10
C SER A 31 0.90 -19.68 -16.75
N ARG A 32 2.24 -19.69 -16.65
CA ARG A 32 2.90 -19.53 -15.35
C ARG A 32 4.37 -19.12 -15.48
N VAL A 33 4.65 -17.83 -15.24
CA VAL A 33 6.02 -17.31 -15.07
C VAL A 33 6.03 -16.44 -13.81
N ASN A 34 6.17 -17.10 -12.65
CA ASN A 34 6.11 -16.45 -11.33
C ASN A 34 7.50 -16.01 -10.81
N PHE A 35 8.57 -16.48 -11.44
CA PHE A 35 9.94 -16.16 -11.06
C PHE A 35 10.60 -15.34 -12.17
N LYS A 36 11.06 -14.13 -11.85
CA LYS A 36 11.82 -13.28 -12.77
C LYS A 36 13.06 -12.73 -12.06
N PRO A 37 14.30 -13.09 -12.48
CA PRO A 37 15.52 -12.62 -11.83
C PRO A 37 15.73 -11.10 -11.96
N THR A 38 15.04 -10.45 -12.90
CA THR A 38 15.07 -8.99 -13.11
C THR A 38 14.02 -8.23 -12.29
N ASN A 39 13.07 -8.93 -11.64
CA ASN A 39 12.05 -8.31 -10.80
C ASN A 39 11.93 -9.07 -9.48
N TYR A 40 12.86 -8.77 -8.58
CA TYR A 40 12.91 -9.39 -7.25
C TYR A 40 11.73 -8.97 -6.39
N SER A 41 11.29 -7.70 -6.45
CA SER A 41 10.20 -7.16 -5.61
C SER A 41 8.88 -7.93 -5.79
N ASN A 42 8.51 -8.27 -7.01
CA ASN A 42 7.28 -9.02 -7.27
C ASN A 42 7.46 -10.53 -7.03
N THR A 43 8.70 -11.03 -7.14
CA THR A 43 9.05 -12.44 -6.90
C THR A 43 9.09 -12.77 -5.40
N THR A 44 9.50 -11.81 -4.56
CA THR A 44 9.59 -11.97 -3.09
C THR A 44 8.44 -11.36 -2.32
N SER A 45 7.36 -11.00 -3.03
CA SER A 45 6.14 -10.48 -2.42
C SER A 45 6.34 -9.19 -1.63
N GLN A 46 7.15 -8.27 -2.15
CA GLN A 46 7.29 -6.91 -1.63
C GLN A 46 6.09 -6.05 -2.08
N TRP A 47 4.89 -6.50 -1.73
CA TRP A 47 3.64 -5.81 -2.04
C TRP A 47 3.20 -4.99 -0.84
N ASP A 48 2.94 -3.71 -1.05
CA ASP A 48 2.16 -2.91 -0.11
C ASP A 48 0.68 -3.24 -0.33
N LEU A 49 0.17 -4.20 0.46
CA LEU A 49 -1.19 -4.74 0.29
C LEU A 49 -2.29 -3.74 0.71
N TYR A 50 -1.93 -2.73 1.47
CA TYR A 50 -2.88 -1.77 2.05
C TYR A 50 -2.51 -0.31 1.80
N GLY A 51 -1.38 -0.05 1.13
CA GLY A 51 -1.00 1.28 0.67
C GLY A 51 -2.01 1.86 -0.30
N SER A 52 -2.30 3.14 -0.14
CA SER A 52 -3.15 3.89 -1.04
C SER A 52 -2.45 5.18 -1.43
N ASP A 53 -2.34 5.43 -2.73
CA ASP A 53 -1.82 6.67 -3.28
C ASP A 53 -2.87 7.79 -3.27
N ALA A 54 -3.90 7.66 -2.43
CA ALA A 54 -4.93 8.68 -2.29
C ALA A 54 -4.32 9.98 -1.74
N PRO A 55 -4.77 11.15 -2.22
CA PRO A 55 -4.35 12.43 -1.68
C PRO A 55 -4.75 12.56 -0.20
N SER A 56 -4.12 13.51 0.51
CA SER A 56 -4.39 13.77 1.92
C SER A 56 -5.90 13.82 2.19
N PRO A 57 -6.41 13.01 3.14
CA PRO A 57 -7.84 12.98 3.47
C PRO A 57 -8.28 14.23 4.25
N TYR A 58 -7.33 15.09 4.67
CA TYR A 58 -7.59 16.27 5.48
C TYR A 58 -7.80 17.52 4.63
N ASN A 59 -8.63 18.42 5.16
CA ASN A 59 -8.81 19.77 4.59
C ASN A 59 -7.45 20.51 4.56
N PRO A 60 -7.07 21.15 3.43
CA PRO A 60 -5.81 21.89 3.29
C PRO A 60 -5.51 22.89 4.42
N LEU A 61 -6.53 23.55 4.99
CA LEU A 61 -6.35 24.46 6.13
C LEU A 61 -5.83 23.74 7.38
N GLN A 62 -6.33 22.53 7.64
CA GLN A 62 -5.89 21.70 8.75
C GLN A 62 -4.47 21.18 8.51
N SER A 63 -4.15 20.76 7.29
CA SER A 63 -2.80 20.33 6.92
C SER A 63 -1.79 21.46 7.11
N LYS A 64 -2.12 22.69 6.71
CA LYS A 64 -1.24 23.87 6.88
C LYS A 64 -1.00 24.25 8.33
N PHE A 65 -2.01 24.09 9.18
CA PHE A 65 -1.85 24.27 10.63
C PHE A 65 -0.79 23.32 11.19
N PHE A 66 -0.95 22.01 11.00
CA PHE A 66 -0.02 21.04 11.57
C PHE A 66 1.38 21.11 10.94
N GLU A 67 1.48 21.40 9.64
CA GLU A 67 2.77 21.61 8.97
C GLU A 67 3.56 22.74 9.65
N THR A 68 2.90 23.84 10.01
CA THR A 68 3.55 25.03 10.59
C THR A 68 3.92 24.82 12.06
N PHE A 69 3.00 24.29 12.88
CA PHE A 69 3.21 24.17 14.32
C PHE A 69 4.04 22.95 14.71
N ALA A 70 3.98 21.86 13.94
CA ALA A 70 4.81 20.68 14.21
C ALA A 70 6.22 20.80 13.63
N ALA A 71 6.46 21.70 12.66
CA ALA A 71 7.76 21.94 12.03
C ALA A 71 8.96 21.98 13.00
N PRO A 72 8.96 22.76 14.11
CA PRO A 72 10.10 22.79 15.03
C PRO A 72 10.38 21.44 15.69
N PHE A 73 9.35 20.61 15.87
CA PHE A 73 9.43 19.29 16.52
C PHE A 73 9.68 18.14 15.55
N THR A 74 9.85 18.39 14.25
CA THR A 74 10.11 17.30 13.27
C THR A 74 11.55 16.78 13.31
N LYS A 75 12.49 17.55 13.86
CA LYS A 75 13.90 17.14 13.96
C LYS A 75 14.10 16.26 15.20
N ARG A 76 14.44 14.99 14.98
CA ARG A 76 14.65 13.97 16.04
C ARG A 76 15.57 14.42 17.18
N GLY A 77 16.53 15.31 16.92
CA GLY A 77 17.45 15.83 17.92
C GLY A 77 16.81 16.79 18.96
N LEU A 78 15.73 17.48 18.62
CA LEU A 78 15.06 18.43 19.53
C LEU A 78 13.94 17.77 20.35
N LEU A 79 13.38 16.65 19.90
CA LEU A 79 12.28 15.94 20.56
C LEU A 79 12.68 15.23 21.85
N LEU A 80 13.95 14.89 22.01
CA LEU A 80 14.43 14.03 23.10
C LEU A 80 15.24 14.86 24.10
N ASN A 81 14.59 15.74 24.86
CA ASN A 81 15.23 16.41 26.00
C ASN A 81 14.57 15.96 27.30
N SER A 82 15.28 15.14 28.09
CA SER A 82 14.86 14.67 29.41
C SER A 82 15.54 15.52 30.49
N GLU A 83 15.02 16.73 30.73
CA GLU A 83 15.52 17.60 31.79
C GLU A 83 14.48 17.68 32.91
N ALA A 84 14.69 16.88 33.97
CA ALA A 84 13.90 16.99 35.19
C ALA A 84 14.54 18.06 36.08
N THR A 85 13.78 19.09 36.45
CA THR A 85 14.23 20.11 37.41
C THR A 85 14.55 19.44 38.75
N GLY A 86 15.80 19.52 39.20
CA GLY A 86 16.28 18.84 40.42
C GLY A 86 15.54 19.23 41.71
N ASP A 87 14.73 20.28 41.66
CA ASP A 87 13.91 20.78 42.77
C ASP A 87 12.58 20.02 42.93
N VAL A 88 12.11 19.32 41.90
CA VAL A 88 10.81 18.64 41.89
C VAL A 88 10.92 17.24 42.49
N LEU A 89 12.06 16.58 42.34
CA LEU A 89 12.30 15.23 42.85
C LEU A 89 13.44 15.23 43.87
N PRO A 90 13.18 14.90 45.14
CA PRO A 90 14.22 14.79 46.17
C PRO A 90 15.36 13.83 45.82
N ILE A 91 15.09 12.86 44.93
CA ILE A 91 16.06 11.86 44.47
C ILE A 91 17.13 12.49 43.55
N VAL A 92 16.80 13.56 42.81
CA VAL A 92 17.71 14.18 41.83
C VAL A 92 18.78 15.04 42.52
N LYS A 93 18.50 15.58 43.71
CA LYS A 93 19.43 16.39 44.52
C LYS A 93 20.47 15.58 45.31
N GLY A 94 20.33 14.26 45.34
CA GLY A 94 21.14 13.39 46.17
C GLY A 94 20.99 13.65 47.69
N PRO A 95 21.54 12.78 48.54
CA PRO A 95 21.58 13.04 49.98
C PRO A 95 22.54 14.18 50.28
N GLN A 96 22.02 15.27 50.87
CA GLN A 96 22.84 16.42 51.28
C GLN A 96 23.54 16.24 52.63
N LEU A 97 23.11 15.24 53.41
CA LEU A 97 23.65 14.95 54.73
C LEU A 97 24.60 13.75 54.67
N PRO A 98 25.65 13.71 55.53
CA PRO A 98 26.52 12.56 55.63
C PRO A 98 25.70 11.32 56.04
N PRO A 99 26.05 10.14 55.50
CA PRO A 99 25.32 8.91 55.80
C PRO A 99 25.39 8.60 57.30
N LYS A 100 24.24 8.24 57.87
CA LYS A 100 24.17 7.84 59.28
C LYS A 100 24.81 6.48 59.46
N LEU A 101 25.77 6.38 60.39
CA LEU A 101 26.42 5.12 60.75
C LEU A 101 25.39 4.10 61.24
N GLY A 102 25.44 2.89 60.69
CA GLY A 102 24.64 1.76 61.14
C GLY A 102 25.13 1.19 62.48
N PRO A 103 24.37 0.28 63.11
CA PRO A 103 24.63 -0.23 64.47
C PRO A 103 26.00 -0.89 64.69
N ARG A 104 26.70 -1.28 63.62
CA ARG A 104 28.04 -1.89 63.68
C ARG A 104 29.17 -0.95 63.26
N GLY A 105 28.93 0.36 63.29
CA GLY A 105 29.91 1.37 62.87
C GLY A 105 30.25 1.30 61.39
N LYS A 106 29.36 0.73 60.56
CA LYS A 106 29.51 0.66 59.11
C LYS A 106 28.62 1.70 58.43
N ILE A 107 29.14 2.24 57.33
CA ILE A 107 28.35 2.82 56.23
C ILE A 107 27.94 1.65 55.33
#